data_AF-A0A931GXQ0-F1
#
_entry.id   AF-A0A931GXQ0-F1
#
_cell.length_a   1.000
_cell.length_b   1.000
_cell.length_c   1.000
_cell.angle_alpha   90.00
_cell.angle_beta   90.00
_cell.angle_gamma   90.00
#
_symmetry.space_group_name_H-M   'P 1'
#
loop_
_entity.id
_entity.type
_entity.pdbx_description
1 polymer ?
#
loop_
_entity_poly.entity_id
_entity_poly.type
_entity_poly.pdbx_seq_one_letter_code
_entity_poly.pdbx_strand_id
1 'polypeptide(L)'
;MQVISLIVGAVFSLVAIIAVFLDQPAWVPLAALAVAGIALFIGLRERFRSMEAKPKTLDSEQKATVKRMKDEGNEAGAIRQVQLWFRNTSHEEAARIVREQT
;
A
#
# COMPACT_ATOMS: atom_id res chain seq x y z
N MET A 1 -1.90 9.11 9.94
CA MET A 1 -1.98 10.36 9.15
C MET A 1 -2.71 10.16 7.83
N GLN A 2 -2.51 9.05 7.11
CA GLN A 2 -3.21 8.67 5.86
C GLN A 2 -4.74 8.88 5.83
N VAL A 3 -5.49 8.40 6.82
CA VAL A 3 -6.96 8.53 6.86
C VAL A 3 -7.38 10.00 6.96
N ILE A 4 -6.62 10.81 7.70
CA ILE A 4 -6.88 12.24 7.88
C ILE A 4 -6.66 12.97 6.54
N SER A 5 -5.59 12.67 5.81
CA SER A 5 -5.31 13.28 4.50
C SER A 5 -6.40 12.97 3.46
N LEU A 6 -6.92 11.74 3.45
CA LEU A 6 -8.00 11.34 2.56
C LEU A 6 -9.33 12.00 2.93
N ILE A 7 -9.64 12.11 4.22
CA ILE A 7 -10.82 12.84 4.72
C ILE A 7 -10.73 14.32 4.34
N VAL A 8 -9.57 14.96 4.53
CA VAL A 8 -9.36 16.36 4.14
C VAL A 8 -9.56 16.54 2.63
N GLY A 9 -9.01 15.64 1.79
CA GLY A 9 -9.22 15.68 0.35
C GLY A 9 -10.70 15.54 -0.04
N ALA A 10 -11.44 14.63 0.61
CA ALA A 10 -12.86 14.43 0.38
C ALA A 10 -13.69 15.67 0.80
N VAL A 11 -13.40 16.25 1.97
CA VAL A 11 -14.07 17.46 2.47
C VAL A 11 -13.83 18.65 1.55
N PHE A 12 -12.59 18.88 1.10
CA PHE A 12 -12.29 19.97 0.16
C PHE A 12 -12.93 19.77 -1.21
N SER A 13 -13.08 18.52 -1.67
CA SER A 13 -13.82 18.22 -2.90
C SER A 13 -15.31 18.56 -2.75
N LEU A 14 -15.92 18.26 -1.60
CA LEU A 14 -17.29 18.68 -1.27
C LEU A 14 -17.44 20.20 -1.19
N VAL A 15 -16.48 20.90 -0.58
CA VAL A 15 -16.46 22.37 -0.51
C VAL A 15 -16.38 22.99 -1.91
N ALA A 16 -15.60 22.41 -2.83
CA ALA A 16 -15.52 22.87 -4.21
C ALA A 16 -16.88 22.76 -4.93
N ILE A 17 -17.59 21.63 -4.75
CA ILE A 17 -18.93 21.44 -5.31
C ILE A 17 -19.91 22.48 -4.75
N ILE A 18 -19.90 22.69 -3.43
CA ILE A 18 -20.78 23.68 -2.77
C ILE A 18 -20.48 25.11 -3.23
N ALA A 19 -19.21 25.46 -3.42
CA ALA A 19 -18.80 26.78 -3.91
C ALA A 19 -19.31 27.07 -5.33
N VAL A 20 -19.33 26.07 -6.21
CA VAL A 20 -19.93 26.18 -7.55
C VAL A 20 -21.44 26.39 -7.45
N PHE A 21 -22.13 25.70 -6.54
CA PHE A 21 -23.57 25.87 -6.33
C PHE A 21 -23.96 27.23 -5.75
N LEU A 22 -23.06 27.90 -5.05
CA LEU A 22 -23.24 29.25 -4.48
C LEU A 22 -22.78 30.37 -5.42
N ASP A 23 -22.58 30.07 -6.71
CA ASP A 23 -22.17 30.99 -7.77
C ASP A 23 -20.91 31.81 -7.41
N GLN A 24 -19.97 31.17 -6.69
CA GLN A 24 -18.73 31.81 -6.30
C GLN A 24 -17.83 32.06 -7.51
N PRO A 25 -16.97 33.10 -7.46
CA PRO A 25 -16.02 33.38 -8.53
C PRO A 25 -15.20 32.14 -8.89
N ALA A 26 -15.02 31.87 -10.18
CA ALA A 26 -14.45 30.63 -10.69
C ALA A 26 -13.06 30.24 -10.11
N TRP A 27 -12.30 31.19 -9.57
CA TRP A 27 -11.01 30.93 -8.92
C TRP A 27 -11.16 30.20 -7.56
N VAL A 28 -12.27 30.37 -6.86
CA VAL A 28 -12.57 29.75 -5.56
C VAL A 28 -12.66 28.22 -5.67
N PRO A 29 -13.51 27.64 -6.54
CA PRO A 29 -13.55 26.19 -6.71
C PRO A 29 -12.25 25.61 -7.29
N LEU A 30 -11.53 26.39 -8.12
CA LEU A 30 -10.23 25.98 -8.66
C LEU A 30 -9.18 25.82 -7.54
N ALA A 31 -9.10 26.80 -6.63
CA ALA A 31 -8.20 26.74 -5.47
C ALA A 31 -8.56 25.59 -4.52
N ALA A 32 -9.85 25.36 -4.27
CA ALA A 32 -10.32 24.25 -3.45
C ALA A 32 -9.94 22.88 -4.05
N LEU A 33 -10.08 22.71 -5.36
CA LEU A 33 -9.65 21.51 -6.08
C LEU A 33 -8.13 21.30 -6.02
N ALA A 34 -7.35 22.37 -6.16
CA ALA A 34 -5.89 22.28 -6.05
C ALA A 34 -5.46 21.76 -4.66
N VAL A 35 -6.07 22.28 -3.59
CA VAL A 35 -5.80 21.82 -2.22
C VAL A 35 -6.25 20.37 -2.02
N ALA A 36 -7.42 19.98 -2.53
CA ALA A 36 -7.91 18.61 -2.48
C ALA A 36 -6.94 17.64 -3.17
N GLY A 37 -6.44 18.00 -4.36
CA GLY A 37 -5.49 17.21 -5.13
C GLY A 37 -4.17 17.00 -4.38
N ILE A 38 -3.63 18.05 -3.76
CA ILE A 38 -2.41 17.96 -2.96
C ILE A 38 -2.61 17.05 -1.74
N ALA A 39 -3.71 17.21 -1.01
CA ALA A 39 -4.02 16.39 0.17
C ALA A 39 -4.14 14.91 -0.20
N LEU A 40 -4.80 14.61 -1.33
CA LEU A 40 -4.95 13.25 -1.83
C LEU A 40 -3.61 12.64 -2.26
N PHE A 41 -2.77 13.42 -2.94
CA PHE A 41 -1.42 12.96 -3.33
C PHE A 41 -0.56 12.61 -2.11
N ILE A 42 -0.56 13.45 -1.07
CA ILE A 42 0.17 13.19 0.18
C ILE A 42 -0.35 11.91 0.85
N GLY A 43 -1.67 11.78 0.99
CA GLY A 43 -2.29 10.60 1.61
C GLY A 43 -1.97 9.30 0.87
N LEU A 44 -2.02 9.31 -0.46
CA LEU A 44 -1.65 8.16 -1.28
C LEU A 44 -0.16 7.81 -1.14
N ARG A 45 0.73 8.80 -1.24
CA ARG A 45 2.18 8.59 -1.11
C ARG A 45 2.54 7.97 0.24
N GLU A 46 1.93 8.45 1.32
CA GLU A 46 2.18 7.90 2.65
C GLU A 46 1.64 6.46 2.79
N ARG A 47 0.49 6.16 2.16
CA ARG A 47 -0.02 4.78 2.06
C ARG A 47 0.96 3.86 1.36
N PHE A 48 1.46 4.26 0.19
CA PHE A 48 2.45 3.48 -0.56
C PHE A 48 3.70 3.19 0.28
N ARG A 49 4.27 4.21 0.94
CA ARG A 49 5.44 4.03 1.82
C ARG A 49 5.17 3.06 2.97
N SER A 50 4.00 3.13 3.61
CA SER A 50 3.67 2.22 4.71
C SER A 50 3.51 0.76 4.27
N MET A 51 3.17 0.53 2.99
CA MET A 51 3.08 -0.82 2.43
C MET A 51 4.47 -1.42 2.16
N GLU A 52 5.47 -0.60 1.86
CA GLU A 52 6.86 -1.03 1.67
C GLU A 52 7.58 -1.33 2.99
N ALA A 53 7.20 -0.65 4.07
CA ALA A 53 7.98 -0.63 5.32
C ALA A 53 7.80 -1.84 6.26
N LYS A 54 6.92 -2.81 5.97
CA LYS A 54 6.81 -4.00 6.84
C LYS A 54 7.91 -5.00 6.50
N PRO A 55 8.80 -5.35 7.45
CA PRO A 55 9.76 -6.43 7.26
C PRO A 55 9.00 -7.71 6.91
N LYS A 56 9.33 -8.33 5.78
CA LYS A 56 8.69 -9.55 5.31
C LYS A 56 9.37 -10.75 5.96
N THR A 57 9.17 -10.91 7.26
CA THR A 57 9.74 -12.00 8.05
C THR A 57 8.70 -13.10 8.23
N LEU A 58 9.08 -14.35 7.94
CA LEU A 58 8.22 -15.51 8.18
C LEU A 58 8.02 -15.74 9.68
N ASP A 59 6.78 -16.04 10.08
CA ASP A 59 6.49 -16.56 11.43
C ASP A 59 6.95 -18.02 11.58
N SER A 60 6.83 -18.58 12.80
CA SER A 60 7.29 -19.95 13.08
C SER A 60 6.56 -21.03 12.26
N GLU A 61 5.27 -20.84 11.97
CA GLU A 61 4.46 -21.77 11.20
C GLU A 61 4.81 -21.72 9.71
N GLN A 62 4.96 -20.51 9.18
CA GLN A 62 5.40 -20.23 7.82
C GLN A 62 6.81 -20.78 7.57
N LYS A 63 7.73 -20.63 8.53
CA LYS A 63 9.08 -21.22 8.46
C LYS A 63 9.02 -22.74 8.40
N ALA A 64 8.22 -23.38 9.26
CA ALA A 64 8.06 -24.83 9.24
C ALA A 64 7.50 -25.33 7.91
N THR A 65 6.54 -24.59 7.34
CA THR A 65 5.96 -24.89 6.02
C THR A 65 6.97 -24.75 4.90
N VAL A 66 7.72 -23.63 4.84
CA VAL A 66 8.78 -23.42 3.83
C VAL A 66 9.87 -24.48 3.95
N LYS A 67 10.28 -24.82 5.17
CA LYS A 67 11.26 -25.88 5.42
C LYS A 67 10.77 -27.24 4.91
N ARG A 68 9.54 -27.63 5.24
CA ARG A 68 8.93 -28.87 4.73
C ARG A 68 8.91 -28.90 3.20
N MET A 69 8.50 -27.81 2.55
CA MET A 69 8.48 -27.74 1.09
C MET A 69 9.90 -27.83 0.47
N LYS A 70 10.93 -27.29 1.14
CA LYS A 70 12.33 -27.45 0.72
C LYS A 70 12.81 -28.89 0.89
N ASP A 71 12.47 -29.54 2.01
CA ASP A 71 12.82 -30.93 2.28
C ASP A 71 12.17 -31.89 1.26
N GLU A 72 10.98 -31.52 0.74
CA GLU A 72 10.29 -32.22 -0.35
C GLU A 72 10.86 -31.91 -1.75
N GLY A 73 11.87 -31.05 -1.86
CA GLY A 73 12.45 -30.61 -3.15
C GLY A 73 11.60 -29.59 -3.92
N ASN A 74 10.55 -29.04 -3.30
CA ASN A 74 9.59 -28.11 -3.91
C ASN A 74 9.92 -26.64 -3.57
N GLU A 75 11.12 -26.19 -3.93
CA GLU A 75 11.55 -24.82 -3.67
C GLU A 75 10.72 -23.78 -4.46
N ALA A 76 10.37 -24.08 -5.71
CA ALA A 76 9.53 -23.20 -6.53
C ALA A 76 8.14 -22.99 -5.92
N GLY A 77 7.55 -24.03 -5.32
CA GLY A 77 6.30 -23.96 -4.59
C GLY A 77 6.43 -23.10 -3.32
N ALA A 78 7.53 -23.25 -2.57
CA ALA A 78 7.81 -22.44 -1.40
C ALA A 78 7.90 -20.94 -1.74
N ILE A 79 8.57 -20.59 -2.84
CA ILE A 79 8.66 -19.20 -3.32
C ILE A 79 7.27 -18.63 -3.61
N ARG A 80 6.44 -19.39 -4.32
CA ARG A 80 5.07 -18.97 -4.64
C ARG A 80 4.21 -18.83 -3.38
N GLN A 81 4.39 -19.70 -2.39
CA GLN A 81 3.71 -19.61 -1.10
C GLN A 81 4.08 -18.31 -0.35
N VAL A 82 5.36 -17.94 -0.35
CA VAL A 82 5.83 -16.67 0.23
C VAL A 82 5.23 -15.45 -0.48
N GLN A 83 5.08 -15.50 -1.81
CA GLN A 83 4.40 -14.44 -2.57
C GLN A 83 2.91 -14.32 -2.23
N LEU A 84 2.25 -15.42 -1.87
CA LEU A 84 0.84 -15.42 -1.44
C LEU A 84 0.68 -14.81 -0.04
N TRP A 85 1.60 -15.10 0.89
CA TRP A 85 1.56 -14.53 2.23
C TRP A 85 1.91 -13.05 2.28
N PHE A 86 2.92 -12.62 1.52
CA PHE A 86 3.34 -11.22 1.47
C PHE A 86 2.89 -10.58 0.16
N ARG A 87 1.72 -9.93 0.20
CA ARG A 87 1.26 -9.04 -0.88
C ARG A 87 2.39 -8.07 -1.28
N ASN A 88 2.63 -7.96 -2.59
CA ASN A 88 3.68 -7.12 -3.20
C ASN A 88 5.12 -7.61 -2.97
N THR A 89 5.35 -8.92 -3.02
CA THR A 89 6.71 -9.50 -2.97
C THR A 89 7.15 -9.92 -4.35
N SER A 90 8.26 -9.34 -4.81
CA SER A 90 8.88 -9.78 -6.06
C SER A 90 9.33 -11.23 -5.95
N HIS A 91 9.49 -11.88 -7.10
CA HIS A 91 9.96 -13.26 -7.12
C HIS A 91 11.36 -13.38 -6.48
N GLU A 92 12.25 -12.45 -6.77
CA GLU A 92 13.61 -12.40 -6.22
C GLU A 92 13.61 -12.26 -4.69
N GLU A 93 12.74 -11.41 -4.16
CA GLU A 93 12.59 -11.18 -2.72
C GLU A 93 12.05 -12.43 -2.03
N ALA A 94 11.02 -13.06 -2.58
CA ALA A 94 10.45 -14.29 -2.06
C ALA A 94 11.49 -15.43 -2.08
N ALA A 95 12.27 -15.53 -3.17
CA ALA A 95 13.36 -16.50 -3.27
C ALA A 95 14.45 -16.26 -2.25
N ARG A 96 14.79 -15.00 -1.93
CA ARG A 96 15.73 -14.68 -0.86
C ARG A 96 15.20 -15.14 0.50
N ILE A 97 13.94 -14.84 0.82
CA ILE A 97 13.30 -15.26 2.08
C ILE A 97 13.34 -16.79 2.24
N VAL A 98 13.08 -17.55 1.18
CA VAL A 98 13.12 -19.03 1.18
C VAL A 98 14.55 -19.58 1.36
N ARG A 99 15.54 -18.98 0.71
CA ARG A 99 16.96 -19.36 0.87
C ARG A 99 17.48 -19.10 2.28
N GLU A 100 17.03 -18.04 2.93
CA GLU A 100 17.39 -17.72 4.32
C GLU A 100 16.84 -18.73 5.34
N GLN A 101 15.86 -19.58 4.98
CA GLN A 101 15.32 -20.65 5.83
C GLN A 101 16.07 -21.98 5.65
N THR A 102 17.41 -21.96 5.63
CA THR A 102 18.23 -23.18 5.52
C THR A 102 18.55 -23.75 6.89
#